data_AF-A0A7V9U4N6-F1
#
_entry.id   AF-A0A7V9U4N6-F1
#
_cell.length_a   1.000
_cell.length_b   1.000
_cell.length_c   1.000
_cell.angle_alpha   90.00
_cell.angle_beta   90.00
_cell.angle_gamma   90.00
#
_symmetry.space_group_name_H-M   'P 1'
#
loop_
_entity.id
_entity.type
_entity.pdbx_description
1 polymer ?
#
loop_
_entity_poly.entity_id
_entity_poly.type
_entity_poly.pdbx_seq_one_letter_code
_entity_poly.pdbx_strand_id
1 'polypeptide(L)' 'LIVPQASYFVLGDNRDNSLDSRYWGFVADSLVRGQPLVVYYSYNPDGGVKLDWLTRVRWKRFGEMIQ' A
#
# COMPACT_ATOMS: atom_id res chain seq x y z
N LEU A 1 15.68 2.92 19.03
CA LEU A 1 15.97 3.52 17.70
C LEU A 1 15.38 4.93 17.73
N ILE A 2 16.17 5.95 17.40
CA ILE A 2 15.72 7.36 17.43
C ILE A 2 15.65 7.84 15.98
N VAL A 3 14.50 8.36 15.56
CA VAL A 3 14.30 8.87 14.21
C VAL A 3 14.90 10.28 14.11
N PRO A 4 15.81 10.57 13.16
CA PRO A 4 16.35 11.90 12.94
C PRO A 4 15.26 12.92 12.57
N GLN A 5 15.57 14.21 12.73
CA GLN A 5 14.69 15.28 12.28
C GLN A 5 14.47 15.21 10.75
N ALA A 6 13.27 15.60 10.29
CA ALA A 6 12.87 15.58 8.88
C ALA A 6 13.03 14.19 8.21
N SER A 7 12.78 13.12 8.97
CA SER A 7 12.88 11.74 8.50
C SER A 7 11.76 10.89 9.08
N TYR A 8 11.40 9.82 8.37
CA TYR A 8 10.40 8.84 8.77
C TYR A 8 10.99 7.45 8.86
N PHE A 9 10.54 6.68 9.85
CA PHE A 9 10.71 5.24 9.89
C PHE A 9 9.42 4.59 9.41
N VAL A 10 9.45 3.94 8.24
CA VAL A 10 8.27 3.37 7.59
C VAL A 10 8.28 1.85 7.69
N LEU A 11 7.11 1.26 7.85
CA LEU A 11 6.90 -0.18 7.94
C LEU A 11 5.78 -0.59 6.98
N GLY A 12 5.95 -1.71 6.30
CA GLY A 12 4.85 -2.33 5.58
C GLY A 12 3.92 -3.10 6.52
N ASP A 13 2.65 -3.18 6.17
CA ASP A 13 1.68 -3.98 6.94
C ASP A 13 1.96 -5.49 6.85
N ASN A 14 2.45 -5.95 5.69
CA ASN A 14 2.90 -7.33 5.51
C ASN A 14 4.34 -7.49 6.05
N ARG A 15 4.46 -7.56 7.38
CA ARG A 15 5.74 -7.43 8.11
C ARG A 15 6.83 -8.41 7.71
N ASP A 16 6.47 -9.66 7.41
CA ASP A 16 7.44 -10.70 7.04
C ASP A 16 7.84 -10.61 5.56
N ASN A 17 7.06 -9.89 4.75
CA ASN A 17 7.28 -9.72 3.32
C ASN A 17 7.35 -8.24 2.92
N SER A 18 8.00 -7.43 3.75
CA SER A 18 8.22 -6.01 3.49
C SER A 18 9.69 -5.67 3.67
N LEU A 19 10.31 -5.21 2.58
CA LEU A 19 11.64 -4.62 2.60
C LEU A 19 11.47 -3.13 2.91
N ASP A 20 11.41 -2.80 4.20
CA ASP A 20 11.13 -1.45 4.73
C ASP A 20 12.30 -0.87 5.54
N SER A 21 12.06 0.18 6.33
CA SER A 21 13.10 0.91 7.06
C SER A 21 13.94 0.05 8.02
N ARG A 22 13.48 -1.17 8.36
CA ARG A 22 14.28 -2.16 9.10
C ARG A 22 15.54 -2.59 8.34
N TYR A 23 15.52 -2.53 7.00
CA TYR A 23 16.60 -2.98 6.13
C TYR A 23 17.40 -1.84 5.51
N TRP A 24 16.73 -0.77 5.06
CA TRP A 24 17.38 0.33 4.31
C TRP A 24 17.38 1.68 5.03
N GLY A 25 16.90 1.76 6.28
CA GLY A 25 16.98 2.97 7.11
C GLY A 25 15.82 3.95 6.91
N PHE A 26 16.05 5.23 7.22
CA PHE A 26 14.98 6.25 7.25
C PHE A 26 14.69 6.85 5.87
N VAL A 27 13.45 7.32 5.69
CA VAL A 27 13.02 8.11 4.52
C VAL A 27 13.09 9.59 4.85
N ALA A 28 13.79 10.39 4.06
CA ALA A 28 13.75 11.85 4.21
C ALA A 28 12.36 12.41 3.89
N ASP A 29 11.89 13.39 4.66
CA ASP A 29 10.56 14.01 4.48
C ASP A 29 10.34 14.58 3.07
N SER A 30 11.40 15.09 2.44
CA SER A 30 11.37 15.60 1.06
C SER A 30 10.99 14.56 0.00
N LEU A 31 11.08 13.26 0.32
CA LEU A 31 10.71 12.17 -0.60
C LEU A 31 9.24 11.75 -0.44
N VAL A 32 8.56 12.20 0.62
CA VAL A 32 7.16 11.88 0.88
C VAL A 32 6.27 12.80 0.04
N ARG A 33 5.43 12.21 -0.81
CA ARG A 33 4.53 12.98 -1.71
C ARG A 33 3.14 13.24 -1.15
N GLY A 34 2.68 12.41 -0.21
CA GLY A 34 1.35 12.53 0.36
C GLY A 34 0.86 11.24 1.01
N GLN A 35 -0.37 11.28 1.51
CA GLN A 35 -1.04 10.15 2.18
C GLN A 35 -2.07 9.53 1.22
N PRO A 36 -2.10 8.18 1.10
CA PRO A 36 -3.14 7.51 0.33
C PRO A 36 -4.50 7.63 1.06
N LEU A 37 -5.56 8.02 0.34
CA LEU A 37 -6.87 8.33 0.95
C LEU A 37 -7.94 7.27 0.66
N VAL A 38 -8.07 6.83 -0.59
CA VAL A 38 -9.18 5.98 -1.05
C VAL A 38 -8.69 4.96 -2.06
N VAL A 39 -9.25 3.75 -1.99
CA VAL A 39 -9.09 2.72 -3.03
C VAL A 39 -10.04 3.00 -4.19
N TYR A 40 -9.52 3.53 -5.30
CA TYR A 40 -10.33 3.84 -6.49
C TYR A 40 -10.49 2.63 -7.43
N TYR A 41 -9.58 1.66 -7.40
CA TYR A 41 -9.62 0.49 -8.27
C TYR A 41 -8.93 -0.71 -7.62
N SER A 42 -9.55 -1.89 -7.75
CA SER A 42 -8.97 -3.15 -7.26
C SER A 42 -9.41 -4.32 -8.14
N TYR A 43 -8.44 -5.13 -8.57
CA TYR A 43 -8.61 -6.20 -9.53
C TYR A 43 -7.90 -7.48 -9.06
N ASN A 44 -8.51 -8.64 -9.26
CA ASN A 44 -7.92 -9.95 -8.96
C ASN A 44 -7.49 -10.65 -10.27
N PRO A 45 -6.18 -10.81 -10.54
CA PRO A 45 -5.71 -11.44 -11.78
C PRO A 45 -5.90 -12.96 -11.78
N ASP A 46 -5.97 -13.60 -10.61
CA ASP A 46 -6.06 -15.05 -10.48
C ASP A 46 -7.52 -15.52 -10.57
N GLY A 47 -7.91 -16.09 -11.72
CA GLY A 47 -9.24 -16.70 -11.88
C GLY A 47 -9.52 -17.18 -13.31
N GLY A 48 -9.78 -18.48 -13.49
CA GLY A 48 -10.27 -19.07 -14.74
C GLY A 48 -11.80 -19.16 -14.75
N VAL A 49 -12.50 -18.03 -14.72
CA VAL A 49 -13.97 -18.00 -14.59
C VAL A 49 -14.62 -17.23 -15.74
N LYS A 50 -15.78 -17.69 -16.22
CA LYS A 50 -16.52 -16.98 -17.29
C LYS A 50 -16.91 -15.57 -16.82
N LEU A 51 -16.86 -14.57 -17.72
CA LEU A 51 -17.10 -13.12 -17.46
C LEU A 51 -16.03 -12.43 -16.60
N ASP A 52 -14.76 -12.77 -16.84
CA ASP A 52 -13.57 -12.21 -16.16
C ASP A 52 -13.55 -10.68 -15.99
N TRP A 53 -14.11 -9.93 -16.93
CA TRP A 53 -14.09 -8.46 -16.89
C TRP A 53 -14.98 -7.85 -15.79
N LEU A 54 -16.03 -8.55 -15.33
CA LEU A 54 -16.89 -8.12 -14.22
C LEU A 54 -16.50 -8.77 -12.89
N THR A 55 -16.16 -10.06 -12.93
CA THR A 55 -15.97 -10.89 -11.72
C THR A 55 -14.63 -10.64 -11.04
N ARG A 56 -13.64 -10.13 -11.77
CA ARG A 56 -12.30 -9.83 -11.22
C ARG A 56 -12.20 -8.47 -10.55
N VAL A 57 -13.12 -7.54 -10.83
CA VAL A 57 -13.17 -6.24 -10.15
C VAL A 57 -13.70 -6.44 -8.73
N ARG A 58 -12.92 -6.05 -7.73
CA ARG A 58 -13.30 -6.17 -6.31
C ARG A 58 -14.14 -4.96 -5.91
N TRP A 59 -15.39 -4.92 -6.35
CA TRP A 59 -16.33 -3.80 -6.13
C TRP A 59 -16.46 -3.37 -4.67
N LYS A 60 -16.36 -4.31 -3.71
CA LYS A 60 -16.42 -4.02 -2.28
C LYS A 60 -15.33 -3.07 -1.77
N ARG A 61 -14.21 -2.95 -2.49
CA ARG A 61 -13.09 -2.08 -2.11
C ARG A 61 -13.18 -0.69 -2.73
N PHE A 62 -14.06 -0.50 -3.70
CA PHE A 62 -14.22 0.81 -4.33
C PHE A 62 -14.75 1.81 -3.29
N GLY A 63 -14.03 2.91 -3.11
CA GLY A 63 -14.41 3.96 -2.17
C GLY A 63 -14.04 3.66 -0.71
N GLU A 64 -13.36 2.55 -0.45
CA GLU A 64 -12.85 2.24 0.90
C GLU A 64 -11.78 3.27 1.28
N MET A 65 -11.97 3.94 2.42
CA MET A 65 -10.97 4.88 2.96
C MET A 65 -9.81 4.10 3.58
N ILE A 66 -8.60 4.56 3.30
CA ILE A 66 -7.38 4.00 3.87
C ILE A 66 -7.22 4.62 5.26
N GLN A 67 -7.29 3.77 6.29
CA GLN A 67 -7.11 4.17 7.70
C GLN A 67 -5.63 4.27 8.07
#